data_AF-A0A959BTE7-F1
#
_entry.id   AF-A0A959BTE7-F1
#
_cell.length_a   1.000
_cell.length_b   1.000
_cell.length_c   1.000
_cell.angle_alpha   90.00
_cell.angle_beta   90.00
_cell.angle_gamma   90.00
#
_symmetry.space_group_name_H-M   'P 1'
#
loop_
_entity.id
_entity.type
_entity.pdbx_description
1 polymer ?
#
loop_
_entity_poly.entity_id
_entity_poly.type
_entity_poly.pdbx_seq_one_letter_code
_entity_poly.pdbx_strand_id
1 'polypeptide(L)'
;MLNTLIEIGKQVSKGRHPWEDFLLNIKVSERDAQKNQLVLRVVFDLDSNTISLEDGLVRYNHEKRPEYGLIDILKGNNKAIYVATEPGNLDKMAKALFGKVGKDGSFPGQSEFQAAIQKEAVDLETSAFYNALALIRPFGPAFFEKFTDEKGKLGIKDISIGNQDILVAVYAAVKSTERDWDNKPLAKLEGYREFMEQKFLASSAKTDKGTSSRLCYATGERREDTTEAAFSARYNLNKLFQSTTINYASNFEGKNLAKNYQISEEVRQFLDRGSERVLADFQVMIAGLAHACIPRLPIGGEYDIEDYRRLRNRTDLIFKIKDVEKILDELDFQAEGGLYWLDFYGFESDGNFLKVTNHIRDVSGIHIQNMVEQFKKASASLSIFLRDRLVNLGRMYYLIPVRKDLKSNHALALCKMVLEGRPVQESLLWQHFTDLVLCHWYGRYKAYANITEPKRDDII
;
A
#
# COMPACT_ATOMS: atom_id res chain seq x y z
N MET A 1 -13.08 6.40 13.38
CA MET A 1 -12.33 5.66 12.34
C MET A 1 -13.07 5.62 11.01
N LEU A 2 -14.21 4.94 10.86
CA LEU A 2 -14.89 4.79 9.55
C LEU A 2 -15.16 6.14 8.86
N ASN A 3 -15.76 7.11 9.58
CA ASN A 3 -16.02 8.45 9.02
C ASN A 3 -14.73 9.14 8.54
N THR A 4 -13.66 9.09 9.33
CA THR A 4 -12.35 9.63 8.95
C THR A 4 -11.83 8.98 7.67
N LEU A 5 -11.89 7.64 7.57
CA LEU A 5 -11.45 6.91 6.39
C LEU A 5 -12.31 7.24 5.16
N ILE A 6 -13.63 7.41 5.33
CA ILE A 6 -14.53 7.83 4.27
C ILE A 6 -14.17 9.23 3.78
N GLU A 7 -13.95 10.20 4.68
CA GLU A 7 -13.62 11.57 4.29
C GLU A 7 -12.26 11.67 3.59
N ILE A 8 -11.23 10.97 4.10
CA ILE A 8 -9.95 10.84 3.41
C ILE A 8 -10.16 10.20 2.03
N GLY A 9 -10.94 9.12 1.98
CA GLY A 9 -11.29 8.41 0.74
C GLY A 9 -11.96 9.31 -0.28
N LYS A 10 -12.95 10.11 0.12
CA LYS A 10 -13.64 11.09 -0.72
C LYS A 10 -12.65 12.09 -1.31
N GLN A 11 -11.76 12.64 -0.49
CA GLN A 11 -10.76 13.60 -0.95
C GLN A 11 -9.76 13.01 -1.92
N VAL A 12 -9.25 11.80 -1.63
CA VAL A 12 -8.38 11.03 -2.54
C VAL A 12 -9.11 10.72 -3.87
N SER A 13 -10.43 10.65 -3.84
CA SER A 13 -11.25 10.36 -5.02
C SER A 13 -11.56 11.60 -5.87
N LYS A 14 -11.42 12.82 -5.33
CA LYS A 14 -11.70 14.06 -6.08
C LYS A 14 -10.73 14.19 -7.26
N GLY A 15 -11.28 14.28 -8.47
CA GLY A 15 -10.49 14.41 -9.70
C GLY A 15 -9.78 13.12 -10.15
N ARG A 16 -10.00 11.99 -9.47
CA ARG A 16 -9.38 10.72 -9.80
C ARG A 16 -10.11 10.05 -10.98
N HIS A 17 -9.37 9.66 -12.00
CA HIS A 17 -9.94 8.97 -13.16
C HIS A 17 -10.43 7.57 -12.74
N PRO A 18 -11.55 7.05 -13.27
CA PRO A 18 -12.12 5.75 -12.85
C PRO A 18 -11.16 4.56 -12.96
N TRP A 19 -10.15 4.70 -13.80
CA TRP A 19 -9.14 3.68 -14.04
C TRP A 19 -8.01 3.66 -13.03
N GLU A 20 -7.80 4.74 -12.28
CA GLU A 20 -6.66 4.92 -11.38
C GLU A 20 -6.58 3.88 -10.25
N ASP A 21 -7.68 3.20 -9.94
CA ASP A 21 -7.69 2.10 -8.97
C ASP A 21 -7.17 0.78 -9.55
N PHE A 22 -7.13 0.67 -10.87
CA PHE A 22 -6.70 -0.53 -11.59
C PHE A 22 -5.35 -0.35 -12.27
N LEU A 23 -4.85 0.88 -12.39
CA LEU A 23 -3.54 1.15 -12.98
C LEU A 23 -2.42 0.82 -12.00
N LEU A 24 -1.36 0.21 -12.52
CA LEU A 24 -0.17 -0.06 -11.73
C LEU A 24 0.50 1.27 -11.35
N ASN A 25 0.76 1.46 -10.05
CA ASN A 25 1.57 2.58 -9.58
C ASN A 25 3.02 2.11 -9.41
N ILE A 26 3.88 2.52 -10.33
CA ILE A 26 5.30 2.14 -10.33
C ILE A 26 5.98 2.79 -9.12
N LYS A 27 6.53 1.96 -8.23
CA LYS A 27 7.29 2.42 -7.07
C LYS A 27 8.77 2.51 -7.40
N VAL A 28 9.27 3.73 -7.55
CA VAL A 28 10.70 4.00 -7.73
C VAL A 28 11.32 4.30 -6.36
N SER A 29 12.51 3.75 -6.09
CA SER A 29 13.22 4.02 -4.84
C SER A 29 13.60 5.51 -4.75
N GLU A 30 13.73 6.06 -3.53
CA GLU A 30 14.15 7.47 -3.36
C GLU A 30 15.49 7.76 -4.04
N ARG A 31 16.41 6.79 -4.04
CA ARG A 31 17.70 6.88 -4.71
C ARG A 31 17.57 6.97 -6.23
N ASP A 32 16.57 6.29 -6.79
CA ASP A 32 16.34 6.23 -8.23
C ASP A 32 15.31 7.28 -8.71
N ALA A 33 14.66 8.01 -7.80
CA ALA A 33 13.67 9.03 -8.14
C ALA A 33 14.23 10.17 -9.00
N GLN A 34 15.55 10.42 -8.92
CA GLN A 34 16.24 11.44 -9.72
C GLN A 34 16.70 10.93 -11.10
N LYS A 35 16.58 9.63 -11.38
CA LYS A 35 16.99 9.03 -12.66
C LYS A 35 15.89 9.18 -13.70
N ASN A 36 16.27 9.14 -14.98
CA ASN A 36 15.32 9.10 -16.07
C ASN A 36 14.59 7.77 -16.08
N GLN A 37 13.27 7.82 -15.93
CA GLN A 37 12.42 6.65 -15.95
C GLN A 37 12.09 6.30 -17.40
N LEU A 38 12.41 5.08 -17.82
CA LEU A 38 12.20 4.58 -19.18
C LEU A 38 11.20 3.43 -19.18
N VAL A 39 10.47 3.33 -20.28
CA VAL A 39 9.60 2.20 -20.62
C VAL A 39 10.17 1.53 -21.85
N LEU A 40 10.22 0.20 -21.83
CA LEU A 40 10.62 -0.60 -22.97
C LEU A 40 9.40 -1.08 -23.75
N ARG A 41 9.41 -0.85 -25.05
CA ARG A 41 8.51 -1.47 -26.02
C ARG A 41 9.12 -2.77 -26.53
N VAL A 42 8.37 -3.87 -26.41
CA VAL A 42 8.66 -5.15 -27.06
C VAL A 42 7.77 -5.25 -28.29
N VAL A 43 8.38 -5.20 -29.48
CA VAL A 43 7.66 -5.24 -30.76
C VAL A 43 7.62 -6.66 -31.28
N PHE A 44 6.41 -7.18 -31.48
CA PHE A 44 6.16 -8.39 -32.26
C PHE A 44 5.95 -7.98 -33.73
N ASP A 45 6.98 -8.14 -34.54
CA ASP A 45 6.93 -7.81 -35.97
C ASP A 45 6.36 -9.00 -36.74
N LEU A 46 5.09 -8.89 -37.14
CA LEU A 46 4.37 -9.93 -37.88
C LEU A 46 4.85 -10.04 -39.33
N ASP A 47 5.46 -8.98 -39.87
CA ASP A 47 5.93 -8.94 -41.26
C ASP A 47 7.27 -9.68 -41.38
N SER A 48 8.18 -9.47 -40.43
CA SER A 48 9.49 -10.16 -40.39
C SER A 48 9.50 -11.43 -39.54
N ASN A 49 8.44 -11.72 -38.81
CA ASN A 49 8.36 -12.81 -37.84
C ASN A 49 9.49 -12.77 -36.78
N THR A 50 9.81 -11.57 -36.29
CA THR A 50 10.85 -11.35 -35.28
C THR A 50 10.36 -10.54 -34.07
N ILE A 51 11.07 -10.65 -32.94
CA ILE A 51 10.85 -9.82 -31.76
C ILE A 51 11.93 -8.74 -31.69
N SER A 52 11.54 -7.48 -31.87
CA SER A 52 12.44 -6.33 -31.82
C SER A 52 12.35 -5.58 -30.49
N LEU A 53 13.50 -5.08 -30.05
CA LEU A 53 13.67 -4.14 -28.94
C LEU A 53 14.27 -2.81 -29.43
N GLU A 54 14.59 -2.71 -30.72
CA GLU A 54 15.28 -1.56 -31.32
C GLU A 54 14.40 -0.31 -31.22
N ASP A 55 15.01 0.81 -30.79
CA ASP A 55 14.33 2.07 -30.49
C ASP A 55 13.10 1.92 -29.56
N GLY A 56 13.12 0.87 -28.73
CA GLY A 56 12.01 0.52 -27.84
C GLY A 56 11.98 1.34 -26.55
N LEU A 57 13.06 2.05 -26.22
CA LEU A 57 13.16 2.85 -25.01
C LEU A 57 12.46 4.20 -25.20
N VAL A 58 11.40 4.42 -24.42
CA VAL A 58 10.65 5.67 -24.41
C VAL A 58 10.64 6.23 -23.00
N ARG A 59 10.68 7.56 -22.86
CA ARG A 59 10.55 8.19 -21.55
C ARG A 59 9.20 7.86 -20.92
N TYR A 60 9.21 7.38 -19.69
CA TYR A 60 8.00 7.10 -18.93
C TYR A 60 7.25 8.40 -18.63
N ASN A 61 5.95 8.38 -18.88
CA ASN A 61 5.03 9.40 -18.42
C ASN A 61 3.91 8.72 -17.61
N HIS A 62 3.78 9.13 -16.34
CA HIS A 62 2.78 8.61 -15.41
C HIS A 62 1.34 8.80 -15.91
N GLU A 63 1.04 9.87 -16.64
CA GLU A 63 -0.28 10.14 -17.19
C GLU A 63 -0.62 9.20 -18.36
N LYS A 64 0.40 8.64 -19.02
CA LYS A 64 0.25 7.70 -20.14
C LYS A 64 0.16 6.24 -19.72
N ARG A 65 0.07 5.93 -18.43
CA ARG A 65 -0.13 4.56 -17.92
C ARG A 65 -1.26 3.79 -18.62
N PRO A 66 -2.45 4.39 -18.88
CA PRO A 66 -3.50 3.71 -19.64
C PRO A 66 -3.07 3.35 -21.07
N GLU A 67 -2.30 4.22 -21.72
CA GLU A 67 -1.82 3.99 -23.10
C GLU A 67 -0.85 2.81 -23.20
N TYR A 68 -0.12 2.52 -22.12
CA TYR A 68 0.76 1.35 -22.03
C TYR A 68 0.00 0.08 -21.66
N GLY A 69 -1.21 0.19 -21.08
CA GLY A 69 -1.92 -0.95 -20.49
C GLY A 69 -1.29 -1.43 -19.17
N LEU A 70 -0.67 -0.52 -18.42
CA LEU A 70 -0.06 -0.80 -17.12
C LEU A 70 -1.14 -0.91 -16.04
N ILE A 71 -1.65 -2.13 -15.86
CA ILE A 71 -2.62 -2.46 -14.81
C ILE A 71 -1.98 -3.19 -13.64
N ASP A 72 -2.53 -3.02 -12.45
CA ASP A 72 -2.08 -3.73 -11.26
C ASP A 72 -2.30 -5.23 -11.42
N ILE A 73 -1.40 -6.02 -10.84
CA ILE A 73 -1.43 -7.48 -10.96
C ILE A 73 -2.61 -8.00 -10.14
N LEU A 74 -3.56 -8.62 -10.84
CA LEU A 74 -4.67 -9.36 -10.24
C LEU A 74 -4.12 -10.44 -9.30
N LYS A 75 -4.53 -10.33 -8.04
CA LYS A 75 -4.18 -11.29 -6.98
C LYS A 75 -5.03 -12.55 -7.09
N GLY A 76 -4.54 -13.68 -6.58
CA GLY A 76 -5.27 -14.96 -6.56
C GLY A 76 -5.11 -15.79 -7.84
N ASN A 77 -6.06 -16.69 -8.11
CA ASN A 77 -6.04 -17.60 -9.26
C ASN A 77 -6.71 -16.99 -10.51
N ASN A 78 -6.57 -15.68 -10.68
CA ASN A 78 -7.10 -14.96 -11.83
C ASN A 78 -6.21 -15.19 -13.06
N LYS A 79 -6.83 -15.18 -14.24
CA LYS A 79 -6.09 -15.23 -15.52
C LYS A 79 -5.24 -13.98 -15.68
N ALA A 80 -4.02 -14.17 -16.18
CA ALA A 80 -3.13 -13.08 -16.53
C ALA A 80 -3.69 -12.32 -17.74
N ILE A 81 -3.89 -11.02 -17.56
CA ILE A 81 -4.46 -10.12 -18.58
C ILE A 81 -3.58 -8.87 -18.74
N TYR A 82 -2.26 -9.07 -18.82
CA TYR A 82 -1.27 -8.00 -18.82
C TYR A 82 -0.60 -7.86 -20.17
N VAL A 83 -0.74 -6.69 -20.79
CA VAL A 83 0.03 -6.30 -22.00
C VAL A 83 1.26 -5.45 -21.64
N ALA A 84 1.37 -5.03 -20.38
CA ALA A 84 2.52 -4.34 -19.83
C ALA A 84 2.73 -4.72 -18.35
N THR A 85 3.99 -4.75 -17.92
CA THR A 85 4.38 -5.07 -16.54
C THR A 85 5.65 -4.33 -16.14
N GLU A 86 5.98 -4.34 -14.84
CA GLU A 86 7.36 -4.05 -14.41
C GLU A 86 8.34 -5.10 -14.99
N PRO A 87 9.64 -4.75 -15.18
CA PRO A 87 10.62 -5.66 -15.75
C PRO A 87 10.77 -6.98 -14.98
N GLY A 88 10.63 -6.96 -13.66
CA GLY A 88 10.69 -8.15 -12.81
C GLY A 88 9.49 -9.08 -12.92
N ASN A 89 8.40 -8.64 -13.57
CA ASN A 89 7.14 -9.36 -13.71
C ASN A 89 6.87 -9.81 -15.15
N LEU A 90 7.92 -9.93 -15.97
CA LEU A 90 7.83 -10.31 -17.37
C LEU A 90 7.17 -11.70 -17.58
N ASP A 91 7.25 -12.59 -16.60
CA ASP A 91 6.56 -13.88 -16.61
C ASP A 91 5.03 -13.73 -16.65
N LYS A 92 4.49 -12.67 -16.05
CA LYS A 92 3.06 -12.39 -16.05
C LYS A 92 2.59 -11.92 -17.41
N MET A 93 3.37 -11.06 -18.06
CA MET A 93 3.12 -10.65 -19.45
C MET A 93 3.20 -11.86 -20.38
N ALA A 94 4.24 -12.69 -20.24
CA ALA A 94 4.39 -13.91 -21.05
C ALA A 94 3.21 -14.88 -20.87
N LYS A 95 2.73 -15.10 -19.64
CA LYS A 95 1.52 -15.91 -19.38
C LYS A 95 0.27 -15.31 -20.00
N ALA A 96 0.12 -13.99 -19.95
CA ALA A 96 -1.01 -13.31 -20.56
C ALA A 96 -1.01 -13.48 -22.09
N LEU A 97 0.15 -13.31 -22.74
CA LEU A 97 0.29 -13.35 -24.20
C LEU A 97 0.38 -14.76 -24.80
N PHE A 98 0.99 -15.72 -24.10
CA PHE A 98 1.27 -17.07 -24.63
C PHE A 98 0.61 -18.20 -23.84
N GLY A 99 0.07 -17.91 -22.66
CA GLY A 99 -0.46 -18.91 -21.75
C GLY A 99 0.61 -19.54 -20.85
N LYS A 100 0.18 -20.49 -20.00
CA LYS A 100 1.09 -21.20 -19.09
C LYS A 100 1.75 -22.37 -19.83
N VAL A 101 3.07 -22.27 -20.02
CA VAL A 101 3.89 -23.35 -20.60
C VAL A 101 3.76 -24.62 -19.76
N GLY A 102 3.50 -25.74 -20.45
CA GLY A 102 3.41 -27.07 -19.85
C GLY A 102 4.74 -27.53 -19.25
N LYS A 103 4.71 -28.55 -18.39
CA LYS A 103 5.94 -29.14 -17.82
C LYS A 103 6.85 -29.76 -18.88
N ASP A 104 6.26 -30.12 -20.02
CA ASP A 104 6.89 -30.66 -21.21
C ASP A 104 7.39 -29.57 -22.19
N GLY A 105 7.27 -28.29 -21.82
CA GLY A 105 7.63 -27.17 -22.70
C GLY A 105 6.58 -26.84 -23.76
N SER A 106 5.43 -27.54 -23.77
CA SER A 106 4.37 -27.26 -24.74
C SER A 106 3.67 -25.94 -24.44
N PHE A 107 3.37 -25.18 -25.50
CA PHE A 107 2.54 -23.98 -25.42
C PHE A 107 1.07 -24.37 -25.53
N PRO A 108 0.17 -23.77 -24.72
CA PRO A 108 -1.25 -24.04 -24.82
C PRO A 108 -1.83 -23.54 -26.15
N GLY A 109 -2.96 -24.11 -26.56
CA GLY A 109 -3.68 -23.69 -27.76
C GLY A 109 -4.25 -22.26 -27.70
N GLN A 110 -4.20 -21.59 -26.55
CA GLN A 110 -4.66 -20.20 -26.39
C GLN A 110 -3.94 -19.50 -25.25
N SER A 111 -3.83 -18.18 -25.35
CA SER A 111 -3.26 -17.35 -24.28
C SER A 111 -4.22 -17.21 -23.09
N GLU A 112 -3.71 -16.82 -21.91
CA GLU A 112 -4.62 -16.56 -20.78
C GLU A 112 -5.50 -15.33 -21.02
N PHE A 113 -5.03 -14.35 -21.80
CA PHE A 113 -5.81 -13.18 -22.15
C PHE A 113 -6.96 -13.55 -23.10
N GLN A 114 -6.69 -14.35 -24.14
CA GLN A 114 -7.74 -14.86 -25.03
C GLN A 114 -8.78 -15.68 -24.26
N ALA A 115 -8.33 -16.57 -23.37
CA ALA A 115 -9.22 -17.36 -22.53
C ALA A 115 -10.07 -16.49 -21.58
N ALA A 116 -9.58 -15.32 -21.16
CA ALA A 116 -10.34 -14.37 -20.36
C ALA A 116 -11.41 -13.65 -21.19
N ILE A 117 -11.09 -13.24 -22.42
CA ILE A 117 -12.04 -12.62 -23.36
C ILE A 117 -13.17 -13.58 -23.69
N GLN A 118 -12.87 -14.81 -24.13
CA GLN A 118 -13.88 -15.83 -24.43
C GLN A 118 -14.81 -16.16 -23.26
N LYS A 119 -14.34 -15.96 -22.03
CA LYS A 119 -15.12 -16.25 -20.83
C LYS A 119 -16.01 -15.08 -20.42
N GLU A 120 -15.49 -13.85 -20.53
CA GLU A 120 -16.08 -12.68 -19.88
C GLU A 120 -16.65 -11.65 -20.86
N ALA A 121 -16.21 -11.67 -22.14
CA ALA A 121 -16.54 -10.71 -23.19
C ALA A 121 -16.52 -11.37 -24.59
N VAL A 122 -17.41 -12.35 -24.80
CA VAL A 122 -17.48 -13.16 -26.04
C VAL A 122 -17.67 -12.29 -27.29
N ASP A 123 -18.36 -11.16 -27.14
CA ASP A 123 -18.57 -10.14 -28.19
C ASP A 123 -17.25 -9.57 -28.74
N LEU A 124 -16.17 -9.60 -27.96
CA LEU A 124 -14.86 -9.05 -28.33
C LEU A 124 -13.93 -10.06 -29.02
N GLU A 125 -14.37 -11.29 -29.27
CA GLU A 125 -13.57 -12.31 -29.99
C GLU A 125 -13.23 -11.92 -31.44
N THR A 126 -13.97 -10.98 -32.01
CA THR A 126 -13.71 -10.47 -33.38
C THR A 126 -12.82 -9.22 -33.40
N SER A 127 -12.48 -8.67 -32.23
CA SER A 127 -11.73 -7.42 -32.11
C SER A 127 -10.30 -7.50 -32.65
N ALA A 128 -9.76 -6.36 -33.06
CA ALA A 128 -8.36 -6.25 -33.49
C ALA A 128 -7.38 -6.75 -32.42
N PHE A 129 -7.65 -6.47 -31.15
CA PHE A 129 -6.84 -6.93 -30.03
C PHE A 129 -6.84 -8.44 -29.88
N TYR A 130 -8.02 -9.09 -29.92
CA TYR A 130 -8.12 -10.55 -29.83
C TYR A 130 -7.38 -11.25 -30.98
N ASN A 131 -7.52 -10.72 -32.20
CA ASN A 131 -6.81 -11.23 -33.37
C ASN A 131 -5.28 -11.04 -33.25
N ALA A 132 -4.82 -9.91 -32.75
CA ALA A 132 -3.39 -9.68 -32.51
C ALA A 132 -2.81 -10.68 -31.50
N LEU A 133 -3.53 -11.02 -30.43
CA LEU A 133 -3.10 -12.06 -29.48
C LEU A 133 -2.91 -13.43 -30.16
N ALA A 134 -3.81 -13.79 -31.09
CA ALA A 134 -3.70 -15.03 -31.86
C ALA A 134 -2.45 -15.04 -32.76
N LEU A 135 -2.17 -13.91 -33.42
CA LEU A 135 -1.03 -13.74 -34.33
C LEU A 135 0.32 -13.67 -33.60
N ILE A 136 0.34 -13.16 -32.36
CA ILE A 136 1.55 -13.08 -31.54
C ILE A 136 1.88 -14.43 -30.88
N ARG A 137 0.90 -15.32 -30.68
CA ARG A 137 1.11 -16.61 -30.00
C ARG A 137 2.31 -17.42 -30.53
N PRO A 138 2.54 -17.56 -31.85
CA PRO A 138 3.68 -18.31 -32.39
C PRO A 138 5.05 -17.76 -32.00
N PHE A 139 5.14 -16.51 -31.53
CA PHE A 139 6.39 -15.89 -31.05
C PHE A 139 6.82 -16.41 -29.67
N GLY A 140 6.00 -17.24 -29.00
CA GLY A 140 6.29 -17.80 -27.68
C GLY A 140 7.71 -18.36 -27.56
N PRO A 141 8.13 -19.35 -28.37
CA PRO A 141 9.49 -19.91 -28.32
C PRO A 141 10.59 -18.84 -28.42
N ALA A 142 10.51 -17.95 -29.41
CA ALA A 142 11.49 -16.87 -29.61
C ALA A 142 11.51 -15.87 -28.45
N PHE A 143 10.35 -15.59 -27.83
CA PHE A 143 10.25 -14.74 -26.66
C PHE A 143 10.98 -15.36 -25.46
N PHE A 144 10.72 -16.63 -25.18
CA PHE A 144 11.37 -17.32 -24.07
C PHE A 144 12.87 -17.47 -24.31
N GLU A 145 13.31 -17.76 -25.53
CA GLU A 145 14.74 -17.80 -25.89
C GLU A 145 15.42 -16.46 -25.62
N LYS A 146 14.78 -15.34 -26.04
CA LYS A 146 15.35 -14.00 -25.91
C LYS A 146 15.39 -13.46 -24.49
N PHE A 147 14.40 -13.79 -23.65
CA PHE A 147 14.24 -13.17 -22.33
C PHE A 147 14.52 -14.11 -21.15
N THR A 148 14.81 -15.40 -21.37
CA THR A 148 15.10 -16.32 -20.25
C THR A 148 16.58 -16.27 -19.87
N ASP A 149 16.86 -16.13 -18.58
CA ASP A 149 18.22 -16.17 -18.04
C ASP A 149 18.78 -17.59 -17.89
N GLU A 150 20.08 -17.70 -17.62
CA GLU A 150 20.76 -18.98 -17.37
C GLU A 150 20.14 -19.75 -16.18
N LYS A 151 19.39 -19.07 -15.31
CA LYS A 151 18.69 -19.63 -14.15
C LYS A 151 17.22 -19.95 -14.48
N GLY A 152 16.80 -19.84 -15.75
CA GLY A 152 15.44 -20.11 -16.18
C GLY A 152 14.42 -19.02 -15.81
N LYS A 153 14.86 -17.82 -15.41
CA LYS A 153 13.99 -16.69 -15.06
C LYS A 153 13.86 -15.72 -16.22
N LEU A 154 12.64 -15.30 -16.51
CA LEU A 154 12.37 -14.25 -17.50
C LEU A 154 12.84 -12.89 -16.98
N GLY A 155 13.58 -12.16 -17.82
CA GLY A 155 14.09 -10.82 -17.53
C GLY A 155 14.64 -10.13 -18.78
N ILE A 156 14.94 -8.84 -18.64
CA ILE A 156 15.50 -8.02 -19.73
C ILE A 156 17.04 -8.04 -19.62
N LYS A 157 17.74 -8.45 -20.69
CA LYS A 157 19.21 -8.62 -20.69
C LYS A 157 19.95 -7.81 -21.76
N ASP A 158 19.36 -7.66 -22.95
CA ASP A 158 20.08 -7.15 -24.12
C ASP A 158 19.76 -5.68 -24.40
N ILE A 159 19.75 -4.85 -23.35
CA ILE A 159 19.44 -3.43 -23.48
C ILE A 159 20.49 -2.61 -22.76
N SER A 160 21.17 -1.78 -23.54
CA SER A 160 22.04 -0.75 -23.00
C SER A 160 21.19 0.43 -22.55
N ILE A 161 21.12 0.65 -21.23
CA ILE A 161 20.52 1.84 -20.62
C ILE A 161 21.64 2.68 -20.00
N GLY A 162 21.50 4.01 -20.04
CA GLY A 162 22.51 4.90 -19.46
C GLY A 162 22.57 4.78 -17.93
N ASN A 163 23.70 5.18 -17.34
CA ASN A 163 23.88 5.16 -15.87
C ASN A 163 22.88 6.08 -15.12
N GLN A 164 22.28 7.04 -15.82
CA GLN A 164 21.26 7.96 -15.31
C GLN A 164 19.83 7.50 -15.63
N ASP A 165 19.66 6.33 -16.24
CA ASP A 165 18.38 5.81 -16.66
C ASP A 165 17.99 4.58 -15.85
N ILE A 166 16.70 4.37 -15.67
CA ILE A 166 16.13 3.15 -15.07
C ILE A 166 14.98 2.67 -15.92
N LEU A 167 14.91 1.35 -16.11
CA LEU A 167 13.76 0.73 -16.75
C LEU A 167 12.67 0.48 -15.70
N VAL A 168 11.52 1.13 -15.86
CA VAL A 168 10.40 1.03 -14.90
C VAL A 168 9.26 0.14 -15.39
N ALA A 169 9.10 0.00 -16.70
CA ALA A 169 8.03 -0.80 -17.29
C ALA A 169 8.41 -1.37 -18.64
N VAL A 170 7.73 -2.44 -19.03
CA VAL A 170 7.82 -3.11 -20.32
C VAL A 170 6.40 -3.25 -20.86
N TYR A 171 6.15 -2.94 -22.13
CA TYR A 171 4.86 -3.17 -22.79
C TYR A 171 5.02 -3.82 -24.15
N ALA A 172 4.00 -4.59 -24.55
CA ALA A 172 3.92 -5.23 -25.83
C ALA A 172 3.31 -4.32 -26.90
N ALA A 173 3.91 -4.35 -28.09
CA ALA A 173 3.42 -3.69 -29.29
C ALA A 173 3.47 -4.65 -30.47
N VAL A 174 2.68 -4.39 -31.51
CA VAL A 174 2.62 -5.19 -32.72
C VAL A 174 2.93 -4.35 -33.95
N LYS A 175 3.59 -4.94 -34.93
CA LYS A 175 3.80 -4.34 -36.25
C LYS A 175 3.26 -5.28 -37.34
N SER A 176 2.48 -4.72 -38.26
CA SER A 176 1.94 -5.42 -39.42
C SER A 176 1.51 -4.43 -40.50
N THR A 177 2.15 -4.52 -41.65
CA THR A 177 1.82 -3.68 -42.81
C THR A 177 0.43 -4.01 -43.36
N GLU A 178 0.03 -5.29 -43.34
CA GLU A 178 -1.30 -5.75 -43.79
C GLU A 178 -2.45 -5.10 -43.00
N ARG A 179 -2.23 -4.80 -41.71
CA ARG A 179 -3.26 -4.31 -40.77
C ARG A 179 -3.08 -2.85 -40.37
N ASP A 180 -2.17 -2.13 -41.03
CA ASP A 180 -1.81 -0.75 -40.71
C ASP A 180 -1.43 -0.55 -39.23
N TRP A 181 -0.62 -1.48 -38.72
CA TRP A 181 -0.07 -1.42 -37.37
C TRP A 181 1.41 -1.07 -37.44
N ASP A 182 1.76 0.19 -37.21
CA ASP A 182 3.15 0.61 -37.03
C ASP A 182 3.50 0.69 -35.53
N ASN A 183 4.18 -0.34 -35.03
CA ASN A 183 4.65 -0.43 -33.64
C ASN A 183 3.56 -0.10 -32.60
N LYS A 184 2.32 -0.50 -32.90
CA LYS A 184 1.13 -0.09 -32.17
C LYS A 184 1.08 -0.84 -30.83
N PRO A 185 1.02 -0.14 -29.68
CA PRO A 185 0.86 -0.80 -28.38
C PRO A 185 -0.39 -1.67 -28.37
N LEU A 186 -0.31 -2.87 -27.79
CA LEU A 186 -1.47 -3.77 -27.72
C LEU A 186 -2.64 -3.13 -26.98
N ALA A 187 -2.36 -2.29 -25.97
CA ALA A 187 -3.37 -1.53 -25.23
C ALA A 187 -4.15 -0.51 -26.09
N LYS A 188 -3.63 -0.15 -27.26
CA LYS A 188 -4.27 0.78 -28.22
C LYS A 188 -5.01 0.07 -29.36
N LEU A 189 -5.06 -1.26 -29.35
CA LEU A 189 -5.87 -2.01 -30.30
C LEU A 189 -7.35 -1.99 -29.89
N GLU A 190 -8.22 -1.94 -30.88
CA GLU A 190 -9.67 -2.05 -30.69
C GLU A 190 -10.02 -3.33 -29.92
N GLY A 191 -10.95 -3.22 -28.96
CA GLY A 191 -11.36 -4.30 -28.06
C GLY A 191 -10.57 -4.38 -26.75
N TYR A 192 -9.34 -3.88 -26.65
CA TYR A 192 -8.60 -3.90 -25.38
C TYR A 192 -9.31 -3.09 -24.30
N ARG A 193 -9.62 -1.81 -24.59
CA ARG A 193 -10.25 -0.91 -23.63
C ARG A 193 -11.63 -1.40 -23.20
N GLU A 194 -12.45 -1.83 -24.16
CA GLU A 194 -13.80 -2.35 -23.91
C GLU A 194 -13.77 -3.58 -23.00
N PHE A 195 -12.88 -4.54 -23.24
CA PHE A 195 -12.71 -5.70 -22.36
C PHE A 195 -12.38 -5.26 -20.94
N MET A 196 -11.48 -4.30 -20.80
CA MET A 196 -11.03 -3.80 -19.52
C MET A 196 -12.14 -3.04 -18.79
N GLU A 197 -12.96 -2.26 -19.49
CA GLU A 197 -14.15 -1.59 -18.92
C GLU A 197 -15.17 -2.63 -18.47
N GLN A 198 -15.45 -3.66 -19.27
CA GLN A 198 -16.37 -4.74 -18.89
C GLN A 198 -15.87 -5.49 -17.65
N LYS A 199 -14.56 -5.79 -17.59
CA LYS A 199 -13.97 -6.54 -16.48
C LYS A 199 -13.96 -5.77 -15.16
N PHE A 200 -13.58 -4.50 -15.19
CA PHE A 200 -13.31 -3.70 -13.98
C PHE A 200 -14.41 -2.72 -13.61
N LEU A 201 -15.15 -2.17 -14.59
CA LEU A 201 -16.15 -1.13 -14.37
C LEU A 201 -17.58 -1.64 -14.52
N ALA A 202 -17.86 -2.62 -15.39
CA ALA A 202 -19.21 -3.17 -15.54
C ALA A 202 -19.56 -4.21 -14.45
N SER A 203 -18.54 -4.84 -13.85
CA SER A 203 -18.73 -5.82 -12.76
C SER A 203 -19.22 -5.19 -11.45
N SER A 204 -19.02 -3.88 -11.25
CA SER A 204 -19.59 -3.12 -10.11
C SER A 204 -21.06 -2.73 -10.31
N ALA A 205 -21.61 -2.86 -11.53
CA ALA A 205 -22.99 -2.51 -11.87
C ALA A 205 -23.95 -3.71 -11.92
N LYS A 206 -23.54 -4.90 -11.45
CA LYS A 206 -24.47 -6.01 -11.21
C LYS A 206 -25.27 -5.73 -9.93
N THR A 207 -26.10 -4.69 -9.97
CA THR A 207 -27.24 -4.57 -9.04
C THR A 207 -28.12 -5.79 -9.25
N ASP A 208 -28.28 -6.60 -8.20
CA ASP A 208 -29.34 -7.60 -8.14
C ASP A 208 -30.64 -6.91 -8.55
N LYS A 209 -31.21 -7.33 -9.69
CA LYS A 209 -32.49 -6.83 -10.20
C LYS A 209 -33.58 -7.22 -9.18
N GLY A 210 -33.78 -6.39 -8.15
CA GLY A 210 -34.80 -6.57 -7.13
C GLY A 210 -34.51 -5.99 -5.73
N THR A 211 -33.39 -5.29 -5.49
CA THR A 211 -33.05 -4.86 -4.12
C THR A 211 -33.82 -3.62 -3.65
N SER A 212 -34.75 -3.84 -2.73
CA SER A 212 -35.27 -2.81 -1.83
C SER A 212 -34.12 -2.08 -1.15
N SER A 213 -34.20 -0.74 -1.10
CA SER A 213 -33.20 0.14 -0.50
C SER A 213 -32.78 -0.33 0.90
N ARG A 214 -31.49 -0.70 1.07
CA ARG A 214 -30.90 -1.24 2.31
C ARG A 214 -30.07 -0.18 3.02
N LEU A 215 -29.83 -0.36 4.32
CA LEU A 215 -29.06 0.58 5.13
C LEU A 215 -27.55 0.34 4.94
N CYS A 216 -26.82 1.37 4.51
CA CYS A 216 -25.37 1.39 4.56
C CYS A 216 -24.91 1.61 6.01
N TYR A 217 -24.25 0.62 6.61
CA TYR A 217 -23.81 0.67 8.01
C TYR A 217 -22.84 1.82 8.30
N ALA A 218 -21.96 2.12 7.34
CA ALA A 218 -20.90 3.10 7.56
C ALA A 218 -21.37 4.56 7.48
N THR A 219 -22.44 4.84 6.74
CA THR A 219 -23.01 6.21 6.62
C THR A 219 -24.34 6.37 7.34
N GLY A 220 -25.06 5.28 7.63
CA GLY A 220 -26.43 5.32 8.15
C GLY A 220 -27.49 5.69 7.09
N GLU A 221 -27.10 5.81 5.81
CA GLU A 221 -28.01 6.16 4.71
C GLU A 221 -28.56 4.91 4.02
N ARG A 222 -29.77 5.02 3.47
CA ARG A 222 -30.39 3.95 2.69
C ARG A 222 -30.00 4.05 1.21
N ARG A 223 -29.50 2.97 0.62
CA ARG A 223 -29.03 2.91 -0.77
C ARG A 223 -29.39 1.58 -1.45
N GLU A 224 -29.49 1.59 -2.78
CA GLU A 224 -29.89 0.43 -3.58
C GLU A 224 -28.72 -0.52 -3.90
N ASP A 225 -27.50 0.02 -3.94
CA ASP A 225 -26.23 -0.66 -4.25
C ASP A 225 -25.53 -1.26 -3.00
N THR A 226 -26.29 -1.48 -1.94
CA THR A 226 -25.76 -1.92 -0.64
C THR A 226 -25.59 -3.43 -0.60
N THR A 227 -24.33 -3.86 -0.47
CA THR A 227 -23.91 -5.27 -0.45
C THR A 227 -23.15 -5.58 0.84
N GLU A 228 -22.86 -6.86 1.09
CA GLU A 228 -21.99 -7.26 2.20
C GLU A 228 -20.65 -6.53 2.07
N ALA A 229 -20.20 -5.89 3.16
CA ALA A 229 -18.90 -5.26 3.17
C ALA A 229 -17.84 -6.33 2.96
N ALA A 230 -17.24 -6.34 1.77
CA ALA A 230 -16.15 -7.24 1.37
C ALA A 230 -14.98 -6.40 0.83
N PHE A 231 -13.88 -6.31 1.58
CA PHE A 231 -12.72 -5.52 1.17
C PHE A 231 -11.71 -6.42 0.43
N SER A 232 -11.45 -6.11 -0.83
CA SER A 232 -10.62 -6.93 -1.72
C SER A 232 -9.13 -6.89 -1.31
N ALA A 233 -8.65 -5.73 -0.83
CA ALA A 233 -7.27 -5.55 -0.42
C ALA A 233 -6.94 -6.38 0.84
N ARG A 234 -5.93 -7.27 0.74
CA ARG A 234 -5.41 -8.07 1.87
C ARG A 234 -4.93 -7.22 3.05
N TYR A 235 -4.31 -6.09 2.73
CA TYR A 235 -3.77 -5.13 3.67
C TYR A 235 -4.70 -3.92 3.74
N ASN A 236 -5.67 -3.97 4.66
CA ASN A 236 -6.75 -2.97 4.75
C ASN A 236 -7.24 -2.85 6.20
N LEU A 237 -7.30 -1.63 6.73
CA LEU A 237 -7.71 -1.32 8.10
C LEU A 237 -9.16 -1.73 8.38
N ASN A 238 -10.03 -1.67 7.36
CA ASN A 238 -11.43 -2.01 7.50
C ASN A 238 -11.68 -3.52 7.68
N LYS A 239 -10.66 -4.37 7.41
CA LYS A 239 -10.74 -5.82 7.70
C LYS A 239 -10.79 -6.15 9.19
N LEU A 240 -10.47 -5.20 10.07
CA LEU A 240 -10.75 -5.32 11.49
C LEU A 240 -12.23 -5.67 11.76
N PHE A 241 -13.14 -5.17 10.92
CA PHE A 241 -14.59 -5.40 11.04
C PHE A 241 -15.09 -6.66 10.31
N GLN A 242 -14.24 -7.33 9.51
CA GLN A 242 -14.59 -8.53 8.73
C GLN A 242 -13.98 -9.82 9.28
N SER A 243 -12.87 -9.73 10.02
CA SER A 243 -12.12 -10.94 10.39
C SER A 243 -12.94 -11.89 11.26
N THR A 244 -12.74 -13.19 11.04
CA THR A 244 -13.42 -14.36 11.62
C THR A 244 -13.47 -14.43 13.14
N THR A 245 -12.87 -13.47 13.84
CA THR A 245 -12.97 -13.32 15.27
C THR A 245 -14.06 -12.29 15.55
N ILE A 246 -15.26 -12.78 15.88
CA ILE A 246 -16.44 -12.05 16.34
C ILE A 246 -16.09 -11.36 17.68
N ASN A 247 -15.19 -10.38 17.65
CA ASN A 247 -14.62 -9.79 18.86
C ASN A 247 -15.35 -8.53 19.31
N TYR A 248 -16.23 -7.98 18.47
CA TYR A 248 -16.81 -6.65 18.71
C TYR A 248 -18.32 -6.63 18.92
N ALA A 249 -19.00 -7.76 18.75
CA ALA A 249 -20.43 -7.88 19.04
C ALA A 249 -20.72 -9.21 19.73
N SER A 250 -20.75 -9.19 21.05
CA SER A 250 -21.37 -10.26 21.85
C SER A 250 -22.81 -10.46 21.30
N ASN A 251 -23.12 -11.67 20.81
CA ASN A 251 -24.38 -12.09 20.14
C ASN A 251 -24.40 -12.05 18.60
N PHE A 252 -23.27 -11.87 17.92
CA PHE A 252 -23.23 -11.93 16.46
C PHE A 252 -23.07 -13.38 15.95
N GLU A 253 -24.05 -13.92 15.23
CA GLU A 253 -23.89 -15.18 14.52
C GLU A 253 -23.28 -14.91 13.13
N GLY A 254 -22.17 -15.57 12.76
CA GLY A 254 -21.47 -15.32 11.49
C GLY A 254 -22.34 -15.46 10.24
N LYS A 255 -23.40 -16.28 10.28
CA LYS A 255 -24.40 -16.43 9.20
C LYS A 255 -25.19 -15.15 8.88
N ASN A 256 -25.16 -14.15 9.76
CA ASN A 256 -25.85 -12.87 9.57
C ASN A 256 -24.91 -11.70 9.22
N LEU A 257 -23.61 -11.95 8.99
CA LEU A 257 -22.65 -10.90 8.61
C LEU A 257 -23.12 -10.11 7.39
N ALA A 258 -23.57 -10.83 6.35
CA ALA A 258 -24.13 -10.27 5.13
C ALA A 258 -25.38 -9.40 5.34
N LYS A 259 -26.06 -9.48 6.49
CA LYS A 259 -27.22 -8.64 6.84
C LYS A 259 -26.86 -7.47 7.76
N ASN A 260 -25.78 -7.61 8.51
CA ASN A 260 -25.47 -6.72 9.64
C ASN A 260 -24.33 -5.74 9.33
N TYR A 261 -23.40 -6.09 8.44
CA TYR A 261 -22.35 -5.19 7.99
C TYR A 261 -22.40 -5.06 6.47
N GLN A 262 -23.35 -4.23 6.03
CA GLN A 262 -23.56 -3.91 4.63
C GLN A 262 -23.13 -2.48 4.35
N ILE A 263 -22.52 -2.24 3.19
CA ILE A 263 -22.10 -0.90 2.76
C ILE A 263 -22.41 -0.74 1.27
N SER A 264 -22.71 0.48 0.85
CA SER A 264 -22.81 0.82 -0.58
C SER A 264 -21.45 0.72 -1.26
N GLU A 265 -21.45 0.44 -2.56
CA GLU A 265 -20.25 0.27 -3.36
C GLU A 265 -19.36 1.53 -3.34
N GLU A 266 -19.96 2.71 -3.43
CA GLU A 266 -19.24 3.98 -3.34
C GLU A 266 -18.50 4.13 -2.00
N VAL A 267 -19.21 3.88 -0.89
CA VAL A 267 -18.63 3.96 0.46
C VAL A 267 -17.55 2.91 0.67
N ARG A 268 -17.71 1.72 0.10
CA ARG A 268 -16.67 0.68 0.09
C ARG A 268 -15.40 1.18 -0.58
N GLN A 269 -15.52 1.82 -1.75
CA GLN A 269 -14.37 2.41 -2.45
C GLN A 269 -13.70 3.52 -1.63
N PHE A 270 -14.47 4.40 -1.00
CA PHE A 270 -13.90 5.43 -0.12
C PHE A 270 -13.16 4.82 1.08
N LEU A 271 -13.71 3.79 1.71
CA LEU A 271 -13.06 3.08 2.80
C LEU A 271 -11.76 2.39 2.36
N ASP A 272 -11.75 1.76 1.18
CA ASP A 272 -10.55 1.14 0.60
C ASP A 272 -9.46 2.18 0.34
N ARG A 273 -9.79 3.27 -0.37
CA ARG A 273 -8.87 4.37 -0.69
C ARG A 273 -8.37 5.09 0.56
N GLY A 274 -9.26 5.34 1.51
CA GLY A 274 -8.91 5.95 2.80
C GLY A 274 -7.96 5.08 3.62
N SER A 275 -8.22 3.77 3.68
CA SER A 275 -7.31 2.83 4.34
C SER A 275 -5.95 2.78 3.67
N GLU A 276 -5.89 2.72 2.35
CA GLU A 276 -4.63 2.71 1.61
C GLU A 276 -3.81 3.97 1.92
N ARG A 277 -4.44 5.13 1.87
CA ARG A 277 -3.80 6.41 2.19
C ARG A 277 -3.28 6.46 3.63
N VAL A 278 -4.07 6.03 4.61
CA VAL A 278 -3.65 5.96 6.01
C VAL A 278 -2.45 5.03 6.19
N LEU A 279 -2.47 3.87 5.55
CA LEU A 279 -1.38 2.91 5.63
C LEU A 279 -0.13 3.32 4.84
N ALA A 280 -0.24 4.23 3.87
CA ALA A 280 0.92 4.75 3.16
C ALA A 280 1.55 5.94 3.91
N ASP A 281 0.72 6.88 4.35
CA ASP A 281 1.20 8.21 4.74
C ASP A 281 1.00 8.55 6.21
N PHE A 282 0.17 7.80 6.94
CA PHE A 282 -0.23 8.14 8.30
C PHE A 282 0.16 7.05 9.30
N GLN A 283 1.43 6.63 9.23
CA GLN A 283 2.01 5.64 10.14
C GLN A 283 3.12 6.22 11.01
N VAL A 284 3.17 5.75 12.25
CA VAL A 284 4.22 6.04 13.23
C VAL A 284 4.70 4.76 13.91
N MET A 285 5.95 4.76 14.39
CA MET A 285 6.50 3.65 15.14
C MET A 285 6.40 3.94 16.64
N ILE A 286 5.65 3.11 17.38
CA ILE A 286 5.53 3.20 18.83
C ILE A 286 6.10 1.92 19.44
N ALA A 287 7.16 2.08 20.22
CA ALA A 287 7.87 0.98 20.87
C ALA A 287 8.21 -0.20 19.94
N GLY A 288 8.69 0.10 18.73
CA GLY A 288 9.10 -0.91 17.74
C GLY A 288 7.95 -1.53 16.92
N LEU A 289 6.71 -1.09 17.12
CA LEU A 289 5.54 -1.56 16.37
C LEU A 289 4.94 -0.43 15.51
N ALA A 290 4.57 -0.74 14.28
CA ALA A 290 3.89 0.19 13.38
C ALA A 290 2.46 0.45 13.84
N HIS A 291 2.07 1.73 13.90
CA HIS A 291 0.73 2.17 14.27
C HIS A 291 0.18 3.09 13.19
N ALA A 292 -1.04 2.81 12.73
CA ALA A 292 -1.81 3.73 11.91
C ALA A 292 -2.38 4.83 12.81
N CYS A 293 -2.10 6.08 12.49
CA CYS A 293 -2.58 7.26 13.20
C CYS A 293 -3.84 7.79 12.52
N ILE A 294 -4.97 7.76 13.22
CA ILE A 294 -6.27 8.12 12.66
C ILE A 294 -6.88 9.23 13.51
N PRO A 295 -7.04 10.45 12.97
CA PRO A 295 -7.75 11.50 13.67
C PRO A 295 -9.22 11.18 13.81
N ARG A 296 -9.79 11.53 14.96
CA ARG A 296 -11.23 11.66 15.11
C ARG A 296 -11.61 13.07 14.75
N LEU A 297 -12.30 13.19 13.63
CA LEU A 297 -12.91 14.44 13.25
C LEU A 297 -14.14 14.70 14.15
N PRO A 298 -14.30 15.90 14.71
CA PRO A 298 -15.59 16.34 15.23
C PRO A 298 -16.65 16.25 14.13
N ILE A 299 -17.85 15.84 14.52
CA ILE A 299 -18.98 15.68 13.61
C ILE A 299 -19.28 17.02 12.95
N GLY A 300 -19.28 17.06 11.61
CA GLY A 300 -19.58 18.27 10.82
C GLY A 300 -18.40 19.19 10.53
N GLY A 301 -17.18 18.85 10.96
CA GLY A 301 -15.99 19.60 10.56
C GLY A 301 -15.51 19.21 9.14
N GLU A 302 -15.21 20.21 8.32
CA GLU A 302 -14.47 20.01 7.08
C GLU A 302 -12.97 19.96 7.41
N TYR A 303 -12.31 18.87 7.02
CA TYR A 303 -10.88 18.69 7.24
C TYR A 303 -10.23 18.33 5.92
N ASP A 304 -9.18 19.04 5.51
CA ASP A 304 -8.44 18.70 4.30
C ASP A 304 -7.33 17.67 4.61
N ILE A 305 -6.93 16.89 3.61
CA ILE A 305 -5.86 15.88 3.70
C ILE A 305 -4.54 16.50 4.16
N GLU A 306 -4.33 17.79 3.88
CA GLU A 306 -3.17 18.53 4.34
C GLU A 306 -3.23 18.80 5.85
N ASP A 307 -4.41 18.98 6.44
CA ASP A 307 -4.57 19.06 7.90
C ASP A 307 -4.20 17.74 8.58
N TYR A 308 -4.57 16.60 7.96
CA TYR A 308 -4.11 15.29 8.42
C TYR A 308 -2.59 15.18 8.36
N ARG A 309 -1.95 15.67 7.28
CA ARG A 309 -0.49 15.63 7.11
C ARG A 309 0.21 16.45 8.19
N ARG A 310 -0.33 17.62 8.54
CA ARG A 310 0.13 18.44 9.66
C ARG A 310 0.00 17.71 11.01
N LEU A 311 -1.14 17.05 11.26
CA LEU A 311 -1.35 16.24 12.47
C LEU A 311 -0.37 15.07 12.59
N ARG A 312 -0.03 14.44 11.46
CA ARG A 312 1.00 13.40 11.39
C ARG A 312 2.37 13.95 11.78
N ASN A 313 2.78 15.09 11.21
CA ASN A 313 4.08 15.71 11.52
C ASN A 313 4.19 16.01 13.03
N ARG A 314 3.12 16.50 13.66
CA ARG A 314 3.05 16.70 15.13
C ARG A 314 3.22 15.41 15.92
N THR A 315 2.58 14.35 15.45
CA THR A 315 2.66 13.03 16.08
C THR A 315 4.07 12.44 15.94
N ASP A 316 4.70 12.64 14.79
CA ASP A 316 6.08 12.23 14.52
C ASP A 316 7.05 12.87 15.53
N LEU A 317 6.82 14.07 16.05
CA LEU A 317 7.67 14.68 17.10
C LEU A 317 7.78 13.87 18.38
N ILE A 318 6.71 13.16 18.73
CA ILE A 318 6.67 12.33 19.93
C ILE A 318 7.57 11.10 19.77
N PHE A 319 7.82 10.66 18.53
CA PHE A 319 8.43 9.36 18.23
C PHE A 319 9.72 9.42 17.38
N LYS A 320 9.95 10.45 16.57
CA LYS A 320 11.11 10.58 15.69
C LYS A 320 12.21 11.43 16.33
N ILE A 321 13.44 10.94 16.21
CA ILE A 321 14.63 11.47 16.88
C ILE A 321 15.33 12.57 16.06
N LYS A 322 15.13 12.64 14.73
CA LYS A 322 16.01 13.38 13.81
C LYS A 322 15.48 14.70 13.26
N ASP A 323 14.18 14.97 13.33
CA ASP A 323 13.57 16.09 12.59
C ASP A 323 12.79 17.06 13.47
N VAL A 324 12.99 16.98 14.79
CA VAL A 324 12.17 17.76 15.74
C VAL A 324 12.36 19.26 15.55
N GLU A 325 13.57 19.75 15.33
CA GLU A 325 13.82 21.19 15.15
C GLU A 325 13.14 21.76 13.89
N LYS A 326 13.22 21.06 12.74
CA LYS A 326 12.51 21.47 11.51
C LYS A 326 10.99 21.45 11.65
N ILE A 327 10.46 20.44 12.34
CA ILE A 327 9.01 20.31 12.54
C ILE A 327 8.53 21.30 13.63
N LEU A 328 9.39 21.69 14.57
CA LEU A 328 9.10 22.73 15.57
C LEU A 328 9.02 24.14 14.95
N ASP A 329 9.86 24.44 13.96
CA ASP A 329 9.76 25.69 13.18
C ASP A 329 8.47 25.73 12.34
N GLU A 330 8.00 24.58 11.85
CA GLU A 330 6.68 24.44 11.20
C GLU A 330 5.50 24.55 12.20
N LEU A 331 5.76 24.39 13.50
CA LEU A 331 4.75 24.46 14.57
C LEU A 331 4.56 25.83 15.19
N ASP A 332 5.43 26.80 14.88
CA ASP A 332 5.30 28.18 15.34
C ASP A 332 4.09 28.90 14.69
N PHE A 333 3.30 28.18 13.89
CA PHE A 333 1.93 28.51 13.55
C PHE A 333 0.99 28.32 14.76
N GLN A 334 1.15 29.17 15.77
CA GLN A 334 0.07 29.49 16.70
C GLN A 334 -1.01 30.24 15.94
N ALA A 335 -1.95 29.52 15.31
CA ALA A 335 -3.27 30.04 14.96
C ALA A 335 -4.16 28.90 14.42
N GLU A 336 -5.33 28.71 15.03
CA GLU A 336 -6.58 28.18 14.44
C GLU A 336 -6.85 26.67 14.32
N GLY A 337 -5.97 25.76 14.74
CA GLY A 337 -6.26 24.31 14.67
C GLY A 337 -7.12 23.79 15.82
N GLY A 338 -8.42 23.59 15.58
CA GLY A 338 -9.42 23.17 16.58
C GLY A 338 -9.15 21.88 17.38
N LEU A 339 -10.02 21.61 18.36
CA LEU A 339 -9.97 20.45 19.25
C LEU A 339 -9.98 19.13 18.45
N TYR A 340 -8.92 18.32 18.58
CA TYR A 340 -8.80 17.02 17.89
C TYR A 340 -8.36 15.90 18.83
N TRP A 341 -8.70 14.67 18.43
CA TRP A 341 -8.23 13.45 19.08
C TRP A 341 -7.61 12.51 18.07
N LEU A 342 -6.63 11.73 18.51
CA LEU A 342 -5.98 10.70 17.71
C LEU A 342 -6.24 9.32 18.31
N ASP A 343 -6.51 8.36 17.44
CA ASP A 343 -6.44 6.93 17.75
C ASP A 343 -5.24 6.33 17.02
N PHE A 344 -4.52 5.43 17.70
CA PHE A 344 -3.41 4.68 17.14
C PHE A 344 -3.75 3.20 17.11
N TYR A 345 -3.79 2.63 15.92
CA TYR A 345 -4.03 1.21 15.70
C TYR A 345 -2.70 0.54 15.38
N GLY A 346 -2.13 -0.14 16.39
CA GLY A 346 -0.93 -0.95 16.24
C GLY A 346 -1.23 -2.23 15.50
N PHE A 347 -0.48 -2.51 14.44
CA PHE A 347 -0.74 -3.67 13.59
C PHE A 347 0.53 -4.45 13.27
N GLU A 348 0.36 -5.75 13.09
CA GLU A 348 1.33 -6.65 12.49
C GLU A 348 0.84 -7.08 11.11
N SER A 349 1.77 -7.16 10.16
CA SER A 349 1.49 -7.58 8.79
C SER A 349 2.61 -8.44 8.26
N ASP A 350 2.25 -9.58 7.68
CA ASP A 350 3.13 -10.45 6.89
C ASP A 350 3.00 -10.15 5.38
N GLY A 351 2.33 -9.05 5.02
CA GLY A 351 1.97 -8.70 3.64
C GLY A 351 0.71 -9.41 3.11
N ASN A 352 0.20 -10.44 3.80
CA ASN A 352 -0.99 -11.20 3.42
C ASN A 352 -2.20 -10.93 4.32
N PHE A 353 -2.00 -10.51 5.56
CA PHE A 353 -3.06 -10.08 6.47
C PHE A 353 -2.63 -8.85 7.29
N LEU A 354 -3.61 -8.06 7.71
CA LEU A 354 -3.42 -6.98 8.69
C LEU A 354 -4.11 -7.40 9.99
N LYS A 355 -3.34 -7.61 11.06
CA LYS A 355 -3.86 -7.91 12.39
C LYS A 355 -3.58 -6.74 13.32
N VAL A 356 -4.63 -6.15 13.88
CA VAL A 356 -4.48 -5.13 14.92
C VAL A 356 -4.14 -5.83 16.25
N THR A 357 -3.00 -5.47 16.82
CA THR A 357 -2.46 -6.06 18.05
C THR A 357 -2.52 -5.09 19.23
N ASN A 358 -2.59 -3.79 18.96
CA ASN A 358 -2.71 -2.75 19.98
C ASN A 358 -3.64 -1.63 19.51
N HIS A 359 -4.30 -0.99 20.47
CA HIS A 359 -5.11 0.20 20.24
C HIS A 359 -4.86 1.19 21.38
N ILE A 360 -4.41 2.39 21.03
CA ILE A 360 -4.25 3.54 21.92
C ILE A 360 -5.30 4.54 21.47
N ARG A 361 -6.22 4.91 22.35
CA ARG A 361 -7.42 5.67 21.96
C ARG A 361 -7.51 7.01 22.66
N ASP A 362 -8.28 7.90 22.07
CA ASP A 362 -8.70 9.16 22.71
C ASP A 362 -7.53 10.06 23.13
N VAL A 363 -6.45 10.08 22.33
CA VAL A 363 -5.29 10.93 22.62
C VAL A 363 -5.58 12.36 22.18
N SER A 364 -5.83 13.24 23.14
CA SER A 364 -6.15 14.65 22.90
C SER A 364 -4.96 15.42 22.29
N GLY A 365 -5.23 16.28 21.32
CA GLY A 365 -4.24 17.20 20.75
C GLY A 365 -3.61 18.13 21.79
N ILE A 366 -4.39 18.56 22.80
CA ILE A 366 -3.89 19.37 23.93
C ILE A 366 -2.89 18.57 24.76
N HIS A 367 -3.20 17.29 25.02
CA HIS A 367 -2.29 16.40 25.76
C HIS A 367 -0.97 16.21 25.00
N ILE A 368 -1.02 16.04 23.69
CA ILE A 368 0.16 15.97 22.83
C ILE A 368 1.01 17.24 22.93
N GLN A 369 0.40 18.42 22.87
CA GLN A 369 1.10 19.70 23.01
C GLN A 369 1.80 19.80 24.37
N ASN A 370 1.07 19.49 25.45
CA ASN A 370 1.63 19.46 26.80
C ASN A 370 2.81 18.48 26.90
N MET A 371 2.70 17.28 26.33
CA MET A 371 3.80 16.31 26.30
C MET A 371 5.03 16.87 25.57
N VAL A 372 4.87 17.49 24.40
CA VAL A 372 5.96 18.09 23.64
C VAL A 372 6.67 19.17 24.46
N GLU A 373 5.92 20.03 25.16
CA GLU A 373 6.51 21.03 26.05
C GLU A 373 7.28 20.43 27.23
N GLN A 374 6.73 19.38 27.86
CA GLN A 374 7.41 18.68 28.95
C GLN A 374 8.69 17.98 28.47
N PHE A 375 8.65 17.40 27.27
CA PHE A 375 9.84 16.84 26.63
C PHE A 375 10.90 17.89 26.35
N LYS A 376 10.54 19.09 25.89
CA LYS A 376 11.48 20.22 25.74
C LYS A 376 12.13 20.59 27.06
N LYS A 377 11.35 20.74 28.13
CA LYS A 377 11.84 21.07 29.48
C LYS A 377 12.78 19.98 30.02
N ALA A 378 12.39 18.71 29.87
CA ALA A 378 13.22 17.57 30.29
C ALA A 378 14.52 17.50 29.49
N SER A 379 14.47 17.75 28.18
CA SER A 379 15.64 17.78 27.31
C SER A 379 16.63 18.88 27.72
N ALA A 380 16.13 20.09 27.98
CA ALA A 380 16.95 21.19 28.46
C ALA A 380 17.60 20.87 29.82
N SER A 381 16.85 20.26 30.74
CA SER A 381 17.35 19.88 32.07
C SER A 381 18.40 18.76 32.02
N LEU A 382 18.33 17.91 30.99
CA LEU A 382 19.21 16.75 30.81
C LEU A 382 20.25 16.96 29.70
N SER A 383 20.39 18.17 29.15
CA SER A 383 21.20 18.46 27.96
C SER A 383 22.65 18.01 28.12
N ILE A 384 23.23 18.24 29.30
CA ILE A 384 24.59 17.82 29.67
C ILE A 384 24.77 16.30 29.55
N PHE A 385 23.76 15.53 29.95
CA PHE A 385 23.80 14.07 29.91
C PHE A 385 23.40 13.51 28.55
N LEU A 386 22.59 14.24 27.79
CA LEU A 386 22.03 13.79 26.52
C LEU A 386 22.80 14.30 25.29
N ARG A 387 23.84 15.11 25.49
CA ARG A 387 24.64 15.79 24.44
C ARG A 387 23.73 16.56 23.48
N ASP A 388 22.90 17.43 24.06
CA ASP A 388 21.91 18.28 23.38
C ASP A 388 20.82 17.52 22.59
N ARG A 389 20.72 16.21 22.79
CA ARG A 389 19.69 15.44 22.10
C ARG A 389 18.38 15.47 22.89
N LEU A 390 17.27 15.58 22.17
CA LEU A 390 15.93 15.65 22.75
C LEU A 390 15.46 14.32 23.37
N VAL A 391 14.69 14.47 24.46
CA VAL A 391 13.90 13.43 25.11
C VAL A 391 12.55 13.33 24.39
N ASN A 392 12.16 12.13 24.00
CA ASN A 392 10.82 11.84 23.49
C ASN A 392 10.50 10.35 23.70
N LEU A 393 9.28 9.91 23.39
CA LEU A 393 8.89 8.50 23.58
C LEU A 393 9.70 7.54 22.70
N GLY A 394 10.08 7.98 21.50
CA GLY A 394 10.96 7.20 20.61
C GLY A 394 12.29 6.88 21.26
N ARG A 395 12.85 7.81 22.04
CA ARG A 395 14.09 7.59 22.78
C ARG A 395 13.91 6.85 24.09
N MET A 396 12.81 7.13 24.81
CA MET A 396 12.46 6.37 26.01
C MET A 396 12.29 4.88 25.70
N TYR A 397 11.82 4.53 24.50
CA TYR A 397 11.79 3.13 24.04
C TYR A 397 13.17 2.46 24.14
N TYR A 398 14.26 3.15 23.81
CA TYR A 398 15.63 2.60 23.91
C TYR A 398 16.17 2.55 25.35
N LEU A 399 15.41 3.01 26.34
CA LEU A 399 15.75 2.94 27.77
C LEU A 399 14.94 1.88 28.53
N ILE A 400 13.98 1.23 27.87
CA ILE A 400 13.10 0.24 28.49
C ILE A 400 13.41 -1.12 27.84
N PRO A 401 14.15 -2.03 28.50
CA PRO A 401 14.54 -3.28 27.89
C PRO A 401 13.32 -4.13 27.48
N VAL A 402 13.20 -4.42 26.18
CA VAL A 402 12.14 -5.28 25.63
C VAL A 402 12.75 -6.63 25.27
N ARG A 403 12.33 -7.68 25.99
CA ARG A 403 12.83 -9.04 25.80
C ARG A 403 12.35 -9.65 24.48
N LYS A 404 13.24 -10.35 23.77
CA LYS A 404 12.92 -11.00 22.48
C LYS A 404 12.01 -12.21 22.62
N ASP A 405 12.06 -12.89 23.76
CA ASP A 405 11.36 -14.13 24.08
C ASP A 405 9.97 -13.90 24.68
N LEU A 406 9.64 -12.67 25.07
CA LEU A 406 8.33 -12.32 25.63
C LEU A 406 7.41 -11.73 24.55
N LYS A 407 6.17 -12.21 24.53
CA LYS A 407 5.10 -11.62 23.71
C LYS A 407 4.66 -10.23 24.20
N SER A 408 4.91 -9.89 25.47
CA SER A 408 4.50 -8.63 26.06
C SER A 408 5.54 -7.53 25.82
N ASN A 409 5.15 -6.49 25.08
CA ASN A 409 5.97 -5.31 24.88
C ASN A 409 5.70 -4.29 26.00
N HIS A 410 6.51 -4.31 27.06
CA HIS A 410 6.29 -3.44 28.23
C HIS A 410 6.53 -1.96 27.92
N ALA A 411 7.44 -1.66 26.98
CA ALA A 411 7.66 -0.30 26.52
C ALA A 411 6.41 0.24 25.79
N LEU A 412 5.72 -0.61 25.01
CA LEU A 412 4.45 -0.26 24.38
C LEU A 412 3.36 0.01 25.42
N ALA A 413 3.27 -0.80 26.46
CA ALA A 413 2.33 -0.58 27.56
C ALA A 413 2.56 0.76 28.27
N LEU A 414 3.82 1.12 28.55
CA LEU A 414 4.15 2.42 29.13
C LEU A 414 3.81 3.57 28.17
N CYS A 415 4.22 3.48 26.91
CA CYS A 415 3.89 4.50 25.90
C CYS A 415 2.38 4.71 25.80
N LYS A 416 1.61 3.62 25.81
CA LYS A 416 0.15 3.67 25.83
C LYS A 416 -0.40 4.40 27.06
N MET A 417 0.10 4.11 28.26
CA MET A 417 -0.34 4.79 29.47
C MET A 417 -0.06 6.30 29.40
N VAL A 418 1.14 6.68 28.94
CA VAL A 418 1.53 8.09 28.80
C VAL A 418 0.66 8.80 27.77
N LEU A 419 0.43 8.20 26.60
CA LEU A 419 -0.38 8.79 25.52
C LEU A 419 -1.85 8.92 25.91
N GLU A 420 -2.41 7.94 26.63
CA GLU A 420 -3.80 7.99 27.11
C GLU A 420 -3.97 8.83 28.39
N GLY A 421 -2.90 9.48 28.88
CA GLY A 421 -2.94 10.31 30.09
C GLY A 421 -3.22 9.52 31.37
N ARG A 422 -2.92 8.22 31.39
CA ARG A 422 -3.10 7.36 32.57
C ARG A 422 -1.94 7.54 33.55
N PRO A 423 -2.20 7.46 34.87
CA PRO A 423 -1.15 7.53 35.87
C PRO A 423 -0.18 6.35 35.71
N VAL A 424 1.11 6.65 35.65
CA VAL A 424 2.19 5.65 35.62
C VAL A 424 2.60 5.34 37.06
N GLN A 425 2.63 4.06 37.41
CA GLN A 425 3.08 3.63 38.75
C GLN A 425 4.60 3.80 38.87
N GLU A 426 5.05 4.41 39.96
CA GLU A 426 6.48 4.64 40.22
C GLU A 426 7.27 3.33 40.28
N SER A 427 6.68 2.27 40.86
CA SER A 427 7.26 0.93 40.91
C SER A 427 7.61 0.37 39.52
N LEU A 428 6.78 0.64 38.52
CA LEU A 428 7.03 0.22 37.14
C LEU A 428 8.24 0.95 36.53
N LEU A 429 8.40 2.25 36.82
CA LEU A 429 9.56 3.03 36.40
C LEU A 429 10.84 2.49 37.02
N TRP A 430 10.83 2.20 38.33
CA TRP A 430 11.97 1.61 39.04
C TRP A 430 12.34 0.22 38.52
N GLN A 431 11.34 -0.58 38.16
CA GLN A 431 11.58 -1.89 37.54
C GLN A 431 12.30 -1.74 36.20
N HIS A 432 11.82 -0.86 35.31
CA HIS A 432 12.48 -0.61 34.02
C HIS A 432 13.90 -0.09 34.17
N PHE A 433 14.12 0.83 35.11
CA PHE A 433 15.45 1.35 35.41
C PHE A 433 16.39 0.23 35.89
N THR A 434 15.93 -0.62 36.81
CA THR A 434 16.71 -1.75 37.33
C THR A 434 17.05 -2.75 36.23
N ASP A 435 16.08 -3.10 35.37
CA ASP A 435 16.30 -3.99 34.23
C ASP A 435 17.35 -3.42 33.25
N LEU A 436 17.33 -2.10 33.01
CA LEU A 436 18.31 -1.42 32.17
C LEU A 436 19.71 -1.48 32.78
N VAL A 437 19.84 -1.15 34.07
CA VAL A 437 21.12 -1.23 34.80
C VAL A 437 21.69 -2.65 34.76
N LEU A 438 20.86 -3.66 35.04
CA LEU A 438 21.27 -5.06 34.99
C LEU A 438 21.66 -5.50 33.57
N CYS A 439 20.98 -4.98 32.53
CA CYS A 439 21.36 -5.23 31.15
C CYS A 439 22.79 -4.75 30.86
N HIS A 440 23.11 -3.51 31.23
CA HIS A 440 24.43 -2.94 31.00
C HIS A 440 25.50 -3.59 31.88
N TRP A 441 25.23 -3.77 33.17
CA TRP A 441 26.17 -4.35 34.14
C TRP A 441 26.61 -5.77 33.76
N TYR A 442 25.67 -6.60 33.31
CA TYR A 442 25.94 -7.99 32.94
C TYR A 442 26.12 -8.21 31.43
N GLY A 443 26.15 -7.16 30.61
CA GLY A 443 26.32 -7.26 29.15
C GLY A 443 25.22 -8.07 28.42
N ARG A 444 23.97 -8.02 28.90
CA ARG A 444 22.86 -8.89 28.43
C ARG A 444 22.15 -8.40 27.16
N TYR A 445 22.83 -7.65 26.30
CA TYR A 445 22.24 -7.01 25.13
C TYR A 445 21.53 -7.98 24.17
N LYS A 446 22.07 -9.20 24.02
CA LYS A 446 21.50 -10.22 23.11
C LYS A 446 20.06 -10.62 23.45
N ALA A 447 19.68 -10.53 24.73
CA ALA A 447 18.35 -10.90 25.23
C ALA A 447 17.26 -9.85 24.87
N TYR A 448 17.66 -8.63 24.52
CA TYR A 448 16.73 -7.53 24.28
C TYR A 448 16.68 -7.14 22.80
N ALA A 449 15.49 -6.78 22.32
CA ALA A 449 15.23 -6.43 20.93
C ALA A 449 15.69 -5.00 20.59
N ASN A 450 15.75 -4.13 21.59
CA ASN A 450 15.85 -2.68 21.44
C ASN A 450 17.02 -2.05 22.20
N ILE A 451 17.81 -2.81 22.95
CA ILE A 451 19.01 -2.28 23.63
C ILE A 451 20.24 -2.75 22.86
N THR A 452 21.06 -1.80 22.42
CA THR A 452 22.29 -2.09 21.67
C THR A 452 23.51 -2.07 22.58
N GLU A 453 24.46 -2.96 22.31
CA GLU A 453 25.78 -2.90 22.95
C GLU A 453 26.50 -1.60 22.55
N PRO A 454 26.95 -0.78 23.50
CA PRO A 454 27.67 0.45 23.20
C PRO A 454 28.98 0.12 22.49
N LYS A 455 29.32 0.86 21.41
CA LYS A 455 30.61 0.71 20.76
C LYS A 455 31.69 1.31 21.67
N ARG A 456 32.91 0.78 21.62
CA ARG A 456 34.03 1.22 22.48
C ARG A 456 34.28 2.74 22.45
N ASP A 457 33.96 3.39 21.33
CA ASP A 457 34.15 4.84 21.15
C ASP A 457 33.04 5.71 21.79
N ASP A 458 31.95 5.09 22.26
CA ASP A 458 30.80 5.79 22.89
C ASP A 458 30.89 5.84 24.44
N ILE A 459 31.94 5.26 25.05
CA ILE A 459 32.06 5.06 26.50
C ILE A 459 32.91 6.15 27.20
N ILE A 460 33.31 7.22 26.50
CA ILE A 460 34.02 8.37 27.08
C ILE A 460 33.14 9.62 27.07
#